data_AF-A0A2E4JCU2-F1
#
_entry.id   AF-A0A2E4JCU2-F1
#
_cell.length_a   1.000
_cell.length_b   1.000
_cell.length_c   1.000
_cell.angle_alpha   90.00
_cell.angle_beta   90.00
_cell.angle_gamma   90.00
#
_symmetry.space_group_name_H-M   'P 1'
#
loop_
_entity.id
_entity.type
_entity.pdbx_description
1 polymer ?
#
loop_
_entity_poly.entity_id
_entity_poly.type
_entity_poly.pdbx_seq_one_letter_code
_entity_poly.pdbx_strand_id
1 'polypeptide(L)'
;MGRTQKILMRGGKSPLTRVTYDEALKNNLLGTNSGNLIFADSVFRTLHSESTTVEVAGYSAKPNTKEQAEKINAEYDMFVLPFANAFRKDFIPLLDRFTKLINQVKIPVVVTGIGAQAAINSNLSELDFMKDSVTEFCKAVLQRSASIGVRGEFTERYLHSLGFANEEIDLIGCPSMFYLGPNLPEIKKTNDLLDSDKVSINISPNVEGQEEIFSYNAIRYEHMDYVTQNNESLDQILWLGHSMKEHGDVFPRESDHKFFLEDRVKIFIDVRTWLRHLKSKQFVFGTRIHGNVAGLLAGTPSFVLAHDSRTLELSQYFKIPHTILSKINYDPSAKNFFEQADYGELQNVFPDRFRRWIGFLDKNGVNHVYRSGHDAGAKFDAELEVAELAEEIKAFQNQTTHQILTRLTERSFRDAKENSAQIKKLSKRVGALEKENKKIKKESDQQKKQIIKYQQELEKRNFWYFLLYAKRKISTGMRRIRRN
;
A
#
# COMPACT_ATOMS: atom_id res chain seq x y z
N MET A 1 24.29 8.48 -25.51
CA MET A 1 23.65 7.89 -24.33
C MET A 1 22.16 7.82 -24.62
N GLY A 2 21.53 6.64 -24.50
CA GLY A 2 20.10 6.46 -24.77
C GLY A 2 19.23 7.23 -23.77
N ARG A 3 17.95 7.43 -24.11
CA ARG A 3 16.97 8.05 -23.20
C ARG A 3 16.80 7.18 -21.96
N THR A 4 16.95 7.78 -20.78
CA THR A 4 16.65 7.15 -19.48
C THR A 4 15.15 6.87 -19.35
N GLN A 5 14.79 5.64 -19.01
CA GLN A 5 13.40 5.22 -18.84
C GLN A 5 12.83 5.74 -17.50
N LYS A 6 11.71 6.45 -17.55
CA LYS A 6 11.02 6.95 -16.35
C LYS A 6 9.98 5.95 -15.86
N ILE A 7 10.16 5.44 -14.65
CA ILE A 7 9.28 4.45 -14.05
C ILE A 7 8.52 5.11 -12.89
N LEU A 8 7.20 5.05 -12.92
CA LEU A 8 6.38 5.29 -11.74
C LEU A 8 6.23 3.97 -10.99
N MET A 9 6.42 3.96 -9.68
CA MET A 9 6.30 2.76 -8.85
C MET A 9 5.30 2.98 -7.71
N ARG A 10 4.43 2.00 -7.45
CA ARG A 10 3.65 1.96 -6.21
C ARG A 10 4.59 1.68 -5.02
N GLY A 11 4.65 2.60 -4.09
CA GLY A 11 5.53 2.52 -2.92
C GLY A 11 5.33 3.74 -2.02
N GLY A 12 5.57 3.59 -0.72
CA GLY A 12 5.32 4.65 0.24
C GLY A 12 6.30 5.81 0.12
N LYS A 13 7.60 5.51 0.04
CA LYS A 13 8.69 6.49 -0.09
C LYS A 13 9.83 5.92 -0.92
N SER A 14 10.76 6.78 -1.35
CA SER A 14 12.05 6.34 -1.87
C SER A 14 12.90 5.80 -0.71
N PRO A 15 13.62 4.67 -0.88
CA PRO A 15 14.55 4.17 0.13
C PRO A 15 15.70 5.15 0.44
N LEU A 16 15.98 6.05 -0.50
CA LEU A 16 17.10 7.00 -0.45
C LEU A 16 16.73 8.36 0.14
N THR A 17 15.44 8.59 0.40
CA THR A 17 14.94 9.87 0.93
C THR A 17 14.69 9.77 2.43
N ARG A 18 15.32 10.68 3.18
CA ARG A 18 15.05 10.88 4.60
C ARG A 18 13.62 11.34 4.81
N VAL A 19 12.90 10.65 5.70
CA VAL A 19 11.60 11.08 6.22
C VAL A 19 11.61 10.94 7.73
N THR A 20 10.87 11.78 8.45
CA THR A 20 10.69 11.61 9.89
C THR A 20 9.57 10.61 10.20
N TYR A 21 9.58 10.02 11.40
CA TYR A 21 8.50 9.12 11.84
C TYR A 21 7.12 9.81 11.83
N ASP A 22 7.04 11.10 12.18
CA ASP A 22 5.81 11.89 12.05
C ASP A 22 5.35 12.04 10.59
N GLU A 23 6.27 12.21 9.64
CA GLU A 23 5.92 12.23 8.21
C GLU A 23 5.43 10.87 7.73
N ALA A 24 6.08 9.80 8.18
CA ALA A 24 5.69 8.43 7.87
C ALA A 24 4.27 8.12 8.36
N LEU A 25 3.94 8.50 9.60
CA LEU A 25 2.62 8.31 10.18
C LEU A 25 1.57 9.17 9.46
N LYS A 26 1.81 10.49 9.36
CA LYS A 26 0.86 11.45 8.79
C LYS A 26 0.49 11.15 7.34
N ASN A 27 1.48 10.79 6.52
CA ASN A 27 1.29 10.53 5.10
C ASN A 27 1.01 9.05 4.81
N ASN A 28 0.90 8.21 5.84
CA ASN A 28 0.73 6.76 5.72
C ASN A 28 1.77 6.13 4.76
N LEU A 29 3.04 6.50 4.93
CA LEU A 29 4.14 6.03 4.07
C LEU A 29 4.41 4.53 4.26
N LEU A 30 3.87 3.90 5.30
CA LEU A 30 3.93 2.47 5.51
C LEU A 30 2.77 1.73 4.82
N GLY A 31 1.73 2.43 4.33
CA GLY A 31 0.53 1.78 3.82
C GLY A 31 -0.11 0.87 4.87
N THR A 32 -0.17 1.36 6.11
CA THR A 32 -0.57 0.69 7.36
C THR A 32 0.30 -0.48 7.83
N ASN A 33 1.37 -0.83 7.09
CA ASN A 33 2.27 -1.92 7.47
C ASN A 33 3.74 -1.70 7.05
N SER A 34 4.70 -1.62 7.98
CA SER A 34 6.13 -1.43 7.65
C SER A 34 6.74 -2.57 6.83
N GLY A 35 6.17 -3.78 6.87
CA GLY A 35 6.53 -4.87 5.96
C GLY A 35 6.31 -4.53 4.48
N ASN A 36 5.50 -3.51 4.17
CA ASN A 36 5.35 -3.01 2.80
C ASN A 36 6.60 -2.31 2.25
N LEU A 37 7.47 -1.83 3.13
CA LEU A 37 8.73 -1.21 2.73
C LEU A 37 9.65 -2.23 2.07
N ILE A 38 9.76 -3.45 2.62
CA ILE A 38 10.75 -4.42 2.15
C ILE A 38 10.51 -4.81 0.69
N PHE A 39 9.26 -5.16 0.31
CA PHE A 39 9.00 -5.51 -1.09
C PHE A 39 9.06 -4.29 -2.02
N ALA A 40 8.66 -3.10 -1.55
CA ALA A 40 8.71 -1.89 -2.37
C ALA A 40 10.17 -1.47 -2.62
N ASP A 41 11.00 -1.47 -1.59
CA ASP A 41 12.43 -1.13 -1.66
C ASP A 41 13.20 -2.17 -2.48
N SER A 42 12.84 -3.46 -2.40
CA SER A 42 13.46 -4.51 -3.22
C SER A 42 13.18 -4.29 -4.72
N VAL A 43 11.94 -3.90 -5.06
CA VAL A 43 11.62 -3.53 -6.44
C VAL A 43 12.32 -2.22 -6.82
N PHE A 44 12.32 -1.21 -5.96
CA PHE A 44 13.02 0.06 -6.21
C PHE A 44 14.50 -0.18 -6.52
N ARG A 45 15.21 -0.92 -5.67
CA ARG A 45 16.64 -1.27 -5.88
C ARG A 45 16.85 -2.00 -7.19
N THR A 46 15.97 -2.97 -7.51
CA THR A 46 16.05 -3.72 -8.77
C THR A 46 15.90 -2.81 -10.00
N LEU A 47 15.08 -1.76 -9.89
CA LEU A 47 14.79 -0.81 -10.97
C LEU A 47 15.70 0.42 -10.97
N HIS A 48 16.57 0.61 -9.97
CA HIS A 48 17.39 1.80 -9.84
C HIS A 48 18.74 1.61 -10.54
N SER A 49 18.84 2.05 -11.81
CA SER A 49 20.03 1.89 -12.65
C SER A 49 20.41 3.21 -13.34
N GLU A 50 21.56 3.26 -14.01
CA GLU A 50 21.95 4.41 -14.87
C GLU A 50 20.95 4.69 -16.01
N SER A 51 20.18 3.69 -16.41
CA SER A 51 19.26 3.75 -17.55
C SER A 51 17.80 3.93 -17.13
N THR A 52 17.52 4.08 -15.84
CA THR A 52 16.17 4.19 -15.28
C THR A 52 16.11 5.25 -14.18
N THR A 53 14.98 5.94 -14.07
CA THR A 53 14.65 6.78 -12.91
C THR A 53 13.34 6.32 -12.31
N VAL A 54 13.30 6.09 -11.00
CA VAL A 54 12.13 5.57 -10.29
C VAL A 54 11.52 6.67 -9.42
N GLU A 55 10.26 7.02 -9.67
CA GLU A 55 9.46 7.88 -8.79
C GLU A 55 8.41 7.03 -8.06
N VAL A 56 8.14 7.35 -6.79
CA VAL A 56 7.17 6.62 -5.96
C VAL A 56 5.83 7.35 -5.89
N ALA A 57 4.74 6.60 -6.09
CA ALA A 57 3.37 7.15 -6.22
C ALA A 57 2.54 7.11 -4.94
N GLY A 58 3.08 6.62 -3.82
CA GLY A 58 2.29 6.20 -2.66
C GLY A 58 1.60 4.84 -2.90
N TYR A 59 0.84 4.38 -1.91
CA TYR A 59 0.17 3.06 -1.95
C TYR A 59 -1.27 3.07 -2.50
N SER A 60 -1.85 4.24 -2.73
CA SER A 60 -3.28 4.43 -3.04
C SER A 60 -3.51 4.97 -4.46
N ALA A 61 -4.52 4.43 -5.14
CA ALA A 61 -5.11 5.04 -6.32
C ALA A 61 -6.18 6.06 -5.91
N LYS A 62 -6.16 7.25 -6.52
CA LYS A 62 -7.10 8.34 -6.20
C LYS A 62 -8.52 7.98 -6.69
N PRO A 63 -9.60 8.46 -6.04
CA PRO A 63 -10.96 8.23 -6.52
C PRO A 63 -11.24 8.80 -7.92
N ASN A 64 -10.66 9.97 -8.23
CA ASN A 64 -10.67 10.53 -9.58
C ASN A 64 -9.36 10.14 -10.29
N THR A 65 -9.42 9.08 -11.10
CA THR A 65 -8.24 8.50 -11.75
C THR A 65 -7.88 9.16 -13.07
N LYS A 66 -8.75 10.01 -13.67
CA LYS A 66 -8.52 10.56 -15.02
C LYS A 66 -7.29 11.46 -15.08
N GLU A 67 -7.22 12.46 -14.22
CA GLU A 67 -6.07 13.37 -14.12
C GLU A 67 -4.78 12.59 -13.78
N GLN A 68 -4.90 11.57 -12.93
CA GLN A 68 -3.78 10.70 -12.58
C GLN A 68 -3.29 9.90 -13.81
N ALA A 69 -4.20 9.32 -14.60
CA ALA A 69 -3.87 8.58 -15.81
C ALA A 69 -3.24 9.48 -16.89
N GLU A 70 -3.79 10.69 -17.08
CA GLU A 70 -3.25 11.69 -18.02
C GLU A 70 -1.81 12.07 -17.64
N LYS A 71 -1.55 12.31 -16.35
CA LYS A 71 -0.20 12.56 -15.85
C LYS A 71 0.72 11.37 -16.08
N ILE A 72 0.27 10.15 -15.73
CA ILE A 72 1.06 8.93 -15.89
C ILE A 72 1.48 8.75 -17.36
N ASN A 73 0.53 8.88 -18.28
CA ASN A 73 0.75 8.71 -19.71
C ASN A 73 1.68 9.77 -20.32
N ALA A 74 1.73 10.97 -19.74
CA ALA A 74 2.54 12.07 -20.24
C ALA A 74 3.98 12.03 -19.73
N GLU A 75 4.20 11.56 -18.49
CA GLU A 75 5.48 11.74 -17.78
C GLU A 75 6.32 10.47 -17.66
N TYR A 76 5.72 9.28 -17.76
CA TYR A 76 6.38 8.01 -17.48
C TYR A 76 6.35 7.06 -18.68
N ASP A 77 7.34 6.18 -18.73
CA ASP A 77 7.47 5.15 -19.75
C ASP A 77 6.94 3.79 -19.27
N MET A 78 6.83 3.58 -17.95
CA MET A 78 6.29 2.36 -17.34
C MET A 78 5.68 2.63 -15.96
N PHE A 79 4.67 1.85 -15.59
CA PHE A 79 4.07 1.86 -14.25
C PHE A 79 4.22 0.50 -13.56
N VAL A 80 5.03 0.43 -12.50
CA VAL A 80 5.28 -0.81 -11.76
C VAL A 80 4.48 -0.81 -10.45
N LEU A 81 3.78 -1.91 -10.19
CA LEU A 81 2.86 -2.07 -9.08
C LEU A 81 3.28 -3.24 -8.17
N PRO A 82 4.19 -3.01 -7.20
CA PRO A 82 4.43 -3.95 -6.12
C PRO A 82 3.20 -4.07 -5.24
N PHE A 83 2.73 -5.31 -5.07
CA PHE A 83 1.65 -5.65 -4.16
C PHE A 83 2.13 -6.63 -3.08
N ALA A 84 1.19 -6.97 -2.19
CA ALA A 84 1.31 -8.09 -1.28
C ALA A 84 0.01 -8.89 -1.39
N ASN A 85 -0.78 -8.94 -0.33
CA ASN A 85 -2.08 -9.59 -0.28
C ASN A 85 -3.23 -8.70 -0.74
N ALA A 86 -3.18 -8.23 -1.99
CA ALA A 86 -4.21 -7.34 -2.53
C ALA A 86 -5.53 -8.06 -2.83
N PHE A 87 -5.52 -9.39 -2.97
CA PHE A 87 -6.71 -10.20 -3.18
C PHE A 87 -7.30 -10.59 -1.82
N ARG A 88 -7.99 -9.62 -1.20
CA ARG A 88 -8.67 -9.75 0.10
C ARG A 88 -9.83 -8.75 0.20
N LYS A 89 -10.79 -9.05 1.09
CA LYS A 89 -12.03 -8.28 1.28
C LYS A 89 -11.85 -6.76 1.37
N ASP A 90 -11.07 -6.26 2.34
CA ASP A 90 -10.96 -4.80 2.55
C ASP A 90 -10.17 -4.08 1.45
N PHE A 91 -9.47 -4.83 0.60
CA PHE A 91 -8.69 -4.24 -0.49
C PHE A 91 -9.50 -4.12 -1.78
N ILE A 92 -10.66 -4.80 -1.91
CA ILE A 92 -11.53 -4.76 -3.11
C ILE A 92 -11.77 -3.32 -3.59
N PRO A 93 -12.19 -2.35 -2.75
CA PRO A 93 -12.48 -1.00 -3.24
C PRO A 93 -11.24 -0.30 -3.82
N LEU A 94 -10.05 -0.62 -3.31
CA LEU A 94 -8.79 -0.10 -3.83
C LEU A 94 -8.35 -0.84 -5.08
N LEU A 95 -8.58 -2.16 -5.15
CA LEU A 95 -8.37 -2.98 -6.35
C LEU A 95 -9.18 -2.43 -7.52
N ASP A 96 -10.48 -2.16 -7.33
CA ASP A 96 -11.36 -1.58 -8.35
C ASP A 96 -10.89 -0.20 -8.82
N ARG A 97 -10.32 0.61 -7.92
CA ARG A 97 -9.72 1.91 -8.29
C ARG A 97 -8.47 1.74 -9.13
N PHE A 98 -7.61 0.77 -8.80
CA PHE A 98 -6.47 0.43 -9.65
C PHE A 98 -6.93 -0.08 -11.02
N THR A 99 -7.93 -0.96 -11.10
CA THR A 99 -8.52 -1.40 -12.37
C THR A 99 -8.97 -0.23 -13.23
N LYS A 100 -9.73 0.72 -12.65
CA LYS A 100 -10.16 1.95 -13.34
C LYS A 100 -9.00 2.83 -13.81
N LEU A 101 -7.93 2.91 -13.04
CA LEU A 101 -6.72 3.66 -13.40
C LEU A 101 -6.01 2.98 -14.57
N ILE A 102 -5.73 1.67 -14.45
CA ILE A 102 -4.98 0.87 -15.44
C ILE A 102 -5.67 0.92 -16.81
N ASN A 103 -7.01 0.81 -16.84
CA ASN A 103 -7.79 0.92 -18.08
C ASN A 103 -7.61 2.27 -18.82
N GLN A 104 -7.20 3.33 -18.12
CA GLN A 104 -6.95 4.66 -18.70
C GLN A 104 -5.47 4.92 -18.99
N VAL A 105 -4.57 4.09 -18.47
CA VAL A 105 -3.14 4.15 -18.73
C VAL A 105 -2.83 3.49 -20.08
N LYS A 106 -1.90 4.08 -20.83
CA LYS A 106 -1.47 3.69 -22.19
C LYS A 106 -0.07 3.08 -22.23
N ILE A 107 0.71 3.26 -21.16
CA ILE A 107 2.05 2.71 -21.00
C ILE A 107 1.98 1.30 -20.38
N PRO A 108 3.06 0.49 -20.46
CA PRO A 108 3.14 -0.79 -19.77
C PRO A 108 2.86 -0.68 -18.27
N VAL A 109 2.13 -1.67 -17.74
CA VAL A 109 1.78 -1.77 -16.31
C VAL A 109 2.17 -3.15 -15.80
N VAL A 110 3.13 -3.22 -14.89
CA VAL A 110 3.68 -4.51 -14.42
C VAL A 110 3.36 -4.73 -12.95
N VAL A 111 2.64 -5.80 -12.63
CA VAL A 111 2.29 -6.18 -11.25
C VAL A 111 3.28 -7.20 -10.70
N THR A 112 3.92 -6.85 -9.58
CA THR A 112 4.98 -7.67 -8.99
C THR A 112 4.54 -8.21 -7.62
N GLY A 113 4.37 -9.52 -7.51
CA GLY A 113 4.15 -10.22 -6.25
C GLY A 113 2.79 -9.93 -5.64
N ILE A 114 1.70 -10.26 -6.34
CA ILE A 114 0.33 -10.19 -5.81
C ILE A 114 -0.10 -11.54 -5.21
N GLY A 115 -0.91 -11.51 -4.14
CA GLY A 115 -1.31 -12.70 -3.40
C GLY A 115 -2.76 -12.66 -2.90
N ALA A 116 -3.37 -13.85 -2.82
CA ALA A 116 -4.68 -14.09 -2.23
C ALA A 116 -4.61 -14.43 -0.73
N GLN A 117 -5.59 -13.93 0.02
CA GLN A 117 -5.71 -14.17 1.45
C GLN A 117 -6.96 -14.98 1.78
N ALA A 118 -6.75 -16.13 2.38
CA ALA A 118 -7.78 -17.00 2.94
C ALA A 118 -7.30 -17.59 4.28
N ALA A 119 -8.19 -18.25 5.02
CA ALA A 119 -7.78 -19.03 6.17
C ALA A 119 -6.95 -20.26 5.72
N ILE A 120 -6.21 -20.85 6.65
CA ILE A 120 -5.45 -22.07 6.36
C ILE A 120 -6.44 -23.20 6.07
N ASN A 121 -6.17 -23.98 5.01
CA ASN A 121 -7.04 -25.04 4.48
C ASN A 121 -8.38 -24.56 3.90
N SER A 122 -8.56 -23.26 3.65
CA SER A 122 -9.74 -22.75 2.95
C SER A 122 -9.84 -23.30 1.52
N ASN A 123 -11.07 -23.55 1.08
CA ASN A 123 -11.35 -23.85 -0.32
C ASN A 123 -11.30 -22.58 -1.16
N LEU A 124 -10.87 -22.68 -2.43
CA LEU A 124 -10.79 -21.51 -3.32
C LEU A 124 -12.14 -20.82 -3.53
N SER A 125 -13.26 -21.56 -3.44
CA SER A 125 -14.61 -21.02 -3.54
C SER A 125 -14.95 -20.01 -2.43
N GLU A 126 -14.24 -20.03 -1.30
CA GLU A 126 -14.39 -19.01 -0.26
C GLU A 126 -13.93 -17.62 -0.74
N LEU A 127 -13.19 -17.54 -1.85
CA LEU A 127 -12.77 -16.30 -2.51
C LEU A 127 -13.72 -15.84 -3.62
N ASP A 128 -14.86 -16.52 -3.83
CA ASP A 128 -15.78 -16.19 -4.93
C ASP A 128 -16.40 -14.79 -4.81
N PHE A 129 -16.52 -14.26 -3.59
CA PHE A 129 -17.06 -12.91 -3.35
C PHE A 129 -16.23 -11.79 -3.99
N MET A 130 -14.98 -12.06 -4.35
CA MET A 130 -14.05 -11.10 -4.96
C MET A 130 -13.69 -11.44 -6.41
N LYS A 131 -14.27 -12.51 -6.97
CA LYS A 131 -13.91 -13.04 -8.30
C LYS A 131 -14.01 -11.98 -9.40
N ASP A 132 -15.05 -11.14 -9.38
CA ASP A 132 -15.30 -10.15 -10.43
C ASP A 132 -14.23 -9.05 -10.38
N SER A 133 -13.98 -8.48 -9.20
CA SER A 133 -12.95 -7.45 -9.00
C SER A 133 -11.54 -7.97 -9.32
N VAL A 134 -11.22 -9.20 -8.93
CA VAL A 134 -9.92 -9.83 -9.25
C VAL A 134 -9.80 -10.08 -10.75
N THR A 135 -10.83 -10.62 -11.38
CA THR A 135 -10.84 -10.92 -12.81
C THR A 135 -10.65 -9.64 -13.64
N GLU A 136 -11.41 -8.59 -13.33
CA GLU A 136 -11.31 -7.32 -14.07
C GLU A 136 -9.98 -6.62 -13.82
N PHE A 137 -9.43 -6.71 -12.61
CA PHE A 137 -8.07 -6.22 -12.34
C PHE A 137 -7.01 -6.96 -13.16
N CYS A 138 -7.02 -8.30 -13.13
CA CYS A 138 -6.04 -9.11 -13.86
C CYS A 138 -6.13 -8.88 -15.37
N LYS A 139 -7.34 -8.83 -15.94
CA LYS A 139 -7.54 -8.48 -17.36
C LYS A 139 -6.97 -7.11 -17.70
N ALA A 140 -7.22 -6.09 -16.87
CA ALA A 140 -6.69 -4.75 -17.09
C ALA A 140 -5.14 -4.74 -17.10
N VAL A 141 -4.51 -5.51 -16.21
CA VAL A 141 -3.05 -5.67 -16.16
C VAL A 141 -2.53 -6.40 -17.40
N LEU A 142 -3.14 -7.52 -17.79
CA LEU A 142 -2.71 -8.33 -18.95
C LEU A 142 -2.87 -7.61 -20.29
N GLN A 143 -3.71 -6.58 -20.38
CA GLN A 143 -3.74 -5.69 -21.54
C GLN A 143 -2.51 -4.76 -21.63
N ARG A 144 -1.65 -4.73 -20.61
CA ARG A 144 -0.48 -3.83 -20.47
C ARG A 144 0.80 -4.55 -20.06
N SER A 145 0.74 -5.86 -19.82
CA SER A 145 1.82 -6.70 -19.32
C SER A 145 1.74 -8.06 -20.01
N ALA A 146 2.88 -8.71 -20.23
CA ALA A 146 2.92 -10.07 -20.77
C ALA A 146 2.40 -11.11 -19.76
N SER A 147 2.48 -10.82 -18.47
CA SER A 147 2.02 -11.69 -17.38
C SER A 147 1.87 -10.95 -16.05
N ILE A 148 1.31 -11.64 -15.06
CA ILE A 148 1.16 -11.16 -13.67
C ILE A 148 2.08 -11.98 -12.76
N GLY A 149 2.92 -11.28 -11.98
CA GLY A 149 3.77 -11.92 -10.97
C GLY A 149 3.00 -12.22 -9.68
N VAL A 150 2.86 -13.49 -9.32
CA VAL A 150 2.17 -13.95 -8.10
C VAL A 150 3.13 -14.45 -7.02
N ARG A 151 2.68 -14.43 -5.76
CA ARG A 151 3.50 -14.72 -4.58
C ARG A 151 3.70 -16.20 -4.27
N GLY A 152 2.87 -17.07 -4.81
CA GLY A 152 2.98 -18.51 -4.59
C GLY A 152 1.83 -19.29 -5.22
N GLU A 153 1.88 -20.60 -5.01
CA GLU A 153 1.05 -21.58 -5.71
C GLU A 153 -0.42 -21.49 -5.31
N PHE A 154 -0.73 -20.98 -4.11
CA PHE A 154 -2.13 -20.79 -3.68
C PHE A 154 -2.83 -19.73 -4.54
N THR A 155 -2.15 -18.59 -4.76
CA THR A 155 -2.64 -17.49 -5.59
C THR A 155 -2.68 -17.88 -7.06
N GLU A 156 -1.67 -18.60 -7.55
CA GLU A 156 -1.65 -19.16 -8.91
C GLU A 156 -2.88 -20.05 -9.16
N ARG A 157 -3.15 -21.03 -8.27
CA ARG A 157 -4.35 -21.88 -8.38
C ARG A 157 -5.65 -21.09 -8.33
N TYR A 158 -5.71 -20.05 -7.49
CA TYR A 158 -6.88 -19.17 -7.46
C TYR A 158 -7.11 -18.50 -8.81
N LEU A 159 -6.08 -17.93 -9.44
CA LEU A 159 -6.22 -17.30 -10.75
C LEU A 159 -6.57 -18.30 -11.86
N HIS A 160 -6.02 -19.51 -11.84
CA HIS A 160 -6.46 -20.57 -12.77
C HIS A 160 -7.93 -20.93 -12.60
N SER A 161 -8.45 -20.96 -11.37
CA SER A 161 -9.88 -21.20 -11.12
C SER A 161 -10.79 -20.10 -11.71
N LEU A 162 -10.24 -18.91 -11.98
CA LEU A 162 -10.93 -17.80 -12.65
C LEU A 162 -10.77 -17.82 -14.18
N GLY A 163 -10.02 -18.78 -14.72
CA GLY A 163 -9.84 -18.98 -16.17
C GLY A 163 -8.62 -18.31 -16.78
N PHE A 164 -7.67 -17.80 -15.98
CA PHE A 164 -6.38 -17.30 -16.49
C PHE A 164 -5.45 -18.46 -16.88
N ALA A 165 -4.77 -18.31 -18.02
CA ALA A 165 -3.87 -19.32 -18.57
C ALA A 165 -2.51 -19.37 -17.84
N ASN A 166 -1.78 -20.47 -18.02
CA ASN A 166 -0.45 -20.66 -17.43
C ASN A 166 0.54 -19.58 -17.88
N GLU A 167 0.47 -19.15 -19.14
CA GLU A 167 1.40 -18.18 -19.70
C GLU A 167 1.14 -16.75 -19.18
N GLU A 168 -0.06 -16.48 -18.68
CA GLU A 168 -0.49 -15.19 -18.12
C GLU A 168 -0.03 -14.99 -16.67
N ILE A 169 0.44 -16.04 -16.00
CA ILE A 169 0.81 -16.02 -14.58
C ILE A 169 2.27 -16.46 -14.44
N ASP A 170 3.06 -15.67 -13.71
CA ASP A 170 4.41 -16.06 -13.33
C ASP A 170 4.53 -16.18 -11.82
N LEU A 171 4.89 -17.38 -11.38
CA LEU A 171 5.15 -17.69 -9.97
C LEU A 171 6.53 -17.19 -9.55
N ILE A 172 6.58 -15.96 -9.00
CA ILE A 172 7.83 -15.24 -8.69
C ILE A 172 8.13 -15.09 -7.20
N GLY A 173 7.16 -15.35 -6.33
CA GLY A 173 7.31 -15.06 -4.90
C GLY A 173 7.05 -13.60 -4.55
N CYS A 174 7.51 -13.18 -3.38
CA CYS A 174 7.49 -11.78 -2.98
C CYS A 174 8.87 -11.17 -3.23
N PRO A 175 8.98 -10.02 -3.92
CA PRO A 175 10.25 -9.35 -4.15
C PRO A 175 11.04 -9.02 -2.87
N SER A 176 10.39 -9.00 -1.70
CA SER A 176 11.05 -8.76 -0.41
C SER A 176 12.23 -9.69 -0.13
N MET A 177 12.22 -10.93 -0.64
CA MET A 177 13.33 -11.86 -0.47
C MET A 177 14.57 -11.48 -1.30
N PHE A 178 14.43 -10.63 -2.32
CA PHE A 178 15.48 -10.28 -3.27
C PHE A 178 16.10 -8.91 -3.02
N TYR A 179 15.89 -8.33 -1.83
CA TYR A 179 16.44 -7.03 -1.43
C TYR A 179 17.97 -6.96 -1.65
N LEU A 180 18.70 -8.00 -1.22
CA LEU A 180 20.16 -8.10 -1.36
C LEU A 180 20.61 -8.67 -2.71
N GLY A 181 19.68 -8.88 -3.64
CA GLY A 181 19.94 -9.41 -4.97
C GLY A 181 20.06 -10.94 -5.03
N PRO A 182 21.00 -11.49 -5.82
CA PRO A 182 21.05 -12.92 -6.15
C PRO A 182 21.51 -13.81 -4.98
N ASN A 183 21.97 -13.21 -3.88
CA ASN A 183 22.51 -13.94 -2.74
C ASN A 183 21.70 -13.65 -1.47
N LEU A 184 21.37 -14.71 -0.75
CA LEU A 184 21.00 -14.59 0.66
C LEU A 184 22.27 -14.46 1.52
N PRO A 185 22.21 -13.68 2.61
CA PRO A 185 23.30 -13.69 3.58
C PRO A 185 23.39 -15.08 4.24
N GLU A 186 24.59 -15.41 4.71
CA GLU A 186 24.78 -16.57 5.56
C GLU A 186 23.95 -16.42 6.84
N ILE A 187 23.10 -17.41 7.13
CA ILE A 187 22.28 -17.43 8.34
C ILE A 187 23.11 -17.97 9.49
N LYS A 188 23.41 -17.12 10.47
CA LYS A 188 24.29 -17.44 11.60
C LYS A 188 23.53 -18.16 12.72
N LYS A 189 23.19 -19.42 12.51
CA LYS A 189 22.54 -20.27 13.53
C LYS A 189 23.59 -20.92 14.45
N THR A 190 23.54 -20.61 15.74
CA THR A 190 24.31 -21.30 16.80
C THR A 190 23.69 -22.66 17.13
N ASN A 191 24.40 -23.48 17.93
CA ASN A 191 23.90 -24.80 18.32
C ASN A 191 22.69 -24.75 19.26
N ASP A 192 22.57 -23.69 20.05
CA ASP A 192 21.50 -23.50 21.02
C ASP A 192 21.10 -22.02 21.09
N LEU A 193 19.92 -21.76 21.67
CA LEU A 193 19.40 -20.44 22.01
C LEU A 193 19.24 -20.34 23.53
N LEU A 194 19.97 -19.43 24.15
CA LEU A 194 20.01 -19.22 25.60
C LEU A 194 18.95 -18.20 26.03
N ASP A 195 18.48 -18.31 27.28
CA ASP A 195 17.50 -17.36 27.84
C ASP A 195 18.06 -15.91 27.93
N SER A 196 19.39 -15.76 27.96
CA SER A 196 20.11 -14.46 27.91
C SER A 196 20.28 -13.89 26.50
N ASP A 197 19.92 -14.64 25.45
CA ASP A 197 20.10 -14.18 24.07
C ASP A 197 19.09 -13.10 23.67
N LYS A 198 19.47 -12.29 22.68
CA LYS A 198 18.62 -11.24 22.14
C LYS A 198 17.67 -11.83 21.10
N VAL A 199 16.44 -12.05 21.51
CA VAL A 199 15.36 -12.52 20.64
C VAL A 199 14.51 -11.34 20.17
N SER A 200 13.98 -11.40 18.96
CA SER A 200 13.00 -10.43 18.46
C SER A 200 11.73 -11.13 18.02
N ILE A 201 10.58 -10.68 18.53
CA ILE A 201 9.28 -11.18 18.10
C ILE A 201 8.58 -10.15 17.20
N ASN A 202 7.78 -10.61 16.26
CA ASN A 202 6.84 -9.79 15.49
C ASN A 202 5.45 -10.45 15.50
N ILE A 203 4.38 -9.65 15.64
CA ILE A 203 3.02 -10.17 15.69
C ILE A 203 2.07 -9.38 14.78
N SER A 204 0.95 -10.00 14.44
CA SER A 204 -0.06 -9.49 13.51
C SER A 204 -1.31 -9.16 14.30
N PRO A 205 -1.95 -7.98 14.17
CA PRO A 205 -3.17 -7.71 14.92
C PRO A 205 -4.23 -8.78 14.63
N ASN A 206 -5.03 -9.11 15.64
CA ASN A 206 -6.17 -10.03 15.54
C ASN A 206 -5.86 -11.47 15.13
N VAL A 207 -4.71 -11.99 15.55
CA VAL A 207 -4.38 -13.41 15.38
C VAL A 207 -4.44 -14.10 16.74
N GLU A 208 -5.40 -15.00 16.89
CA GLU A 208 -5.60 -15.80 18.10
C GLU A 208 -4.35 -16.63 18.44
N GLY A 209 -4.02 -16.73 19.74
CA GLY A 209 -2.90 -17.53 20.24
C GLY A 209 -1.53 -16.83 20.23
N GLN A 210 -1.37 -15.71 19.52
CA GLN A 210 -0.05 -15.06 19.43
C GLN A 210 0.33 -14.29 20.71
N GLU A 211 -0.64 -13.79 21.47
CA GLU A 211 -0.40 -12.99 22.68
C GLU A 211 0.09 -13.89 23.82
N GLU A 212 -0.39 -15.12 23.87
CA GLU A 212 0.08 -16.18 24.76
C GLU A 212 1.52 -16.56 24.42
N ILE A 213 1.84 -16.75 23.14
CA ILE A 213 3.22 -17.02 22.68
C ILE A 213 4.13 -15.84 23.01
N PHE A 214 3.68 -14.61 22.77
CA PHE A 214 4.41 -13.40 23.13
C PHE A 214 4.72 -13.37 24.62
N SER A 215 3.70 -13.54 25.47
CA SER A 215 3.81 -13.45 26.92
C SER A 215 4.71 -14.54 27.49
N TYR A 216 4.56 -15.78 26.98
CA TYR A 216 5.40 -16.91 27.35
C TYR A 216 6.88 -16.62 27.12
N ASN A 217 7.22 -16.09 25.94
CA ASN A 217 8.60 -15.77 25.58
C ASN A 217 9.10 -14.49 26.27
N ALA A 218 8.25 -13.50 26.50
CA ALA A 218 8.59 -12.28 27.22
C ALA A 218 9.00 -12.51 28.68
N ILE A 219 8.45 -13.55 29.32
CA ILE A 219 8.85 -13.97 30.67
C ILE A 219 10.23 -14.66 30.63
N ARG A 220 10.49 -15.45 29.59
CA ARG A 220 11.69 -16.28 29.47
C ARG A 220 12.92 -15.52 29.01
N TYR A 221 12.79 -14.64 28.03
CA TYR A 221 13.91 -13.94 27.41
C TYR A 221 14.00 -12.50 27.89
N GLU A 222 14.95 -12.23 28.79
CA GLU A 222 15.12 -10.91 29.43
C GLU A 222 15.43 -9.81 28.40
N HIS A 223 16.04 -10.15 27.27
CA HIS A 223 16.40 -9.18 26.22
C HIS A 223 15.51 -9.26 24.98
N MET A 224 14.32 -9.88 25.10
CA MET A 224 13.37 -9.90 24.00
C MET A 224 12.84 -8.51 23.68
N ASP A 225 12.83 -8.16 22.41
CA ASP A 225 12.10 -7.00 21.90
C ASP A 225 10.97 -7.40 20.95
N TYR A 226 10.10 -6.43 20.70
CA TYR A 226 8.95 -6.57 19.83
C TYR A 226 9.04 -5.56 18.69
N VAL A 227 9.29 -6.06 17.47
CA VAL A 227 9.23 -5.21 16.28
C VAL A 227 7.80 -5.19 15.76
N THR A 228 7.06 -4.14 16.14
CA THR A 228 5.74 -3.85 15.60
C THR A 228 5.83 -3.33 14.16
N GLN A 229 4.70 -3.36 13.46
CA GLN A 229 4.66 -3.06 12.03
C GLN A 229 3.46 -2.23 11.59
N ASN A 230 2.54 -1.82 12.47
CA ASN A 230 1.36 -1.04 12.07
C ASN A 230 1.45 0.45 12.45
N ASN A 231 0.60 1.28 11.85
CA ASN A 231 0.59 2.72 12.13
C ASN A 231 0.09 3.01 13.54
N GLU A 232 -0.78 2.17 14.09
CA GLU A 232 -1.30 2.29 15.44
C GLU A 232 -0.16 2.20 16.46
N SER A 233 0.75 1.23 16.32
CA SER A 233 1.93 1.18 17.19
C SER A 233 2.93 2.30 16.93
N LEU A 234 3.05 2.78 15.68
CA LEU A 234 3.82 3.99 15.43
C LEU A 234 3.25 5.18 16.20
N ASP A 235 1.93 5.31 16.24
CA ASP A 235 1.23 6.34 16.99
C ASP A 235 1.40 6.16 18.51
N GLN A 236 1.39 4.92 19.02
CA GLN A 236 1.72 4.62 20.42
C GLN A 236 3.15 5.07 20.79
N ILE A 237 4.13 4.78 19.93
CA ILE A 237 5.53 5.17 20.13
C ILE A 237 5.70 6.70 20.07
N LEU A 238 4.99 7.37 19.16
CA LEU A 238 5.17 8.81 18.93
C LEU A 238 4.33 9.69 19.86
N TRP A 239 3.10 9.29 20.14
CA TRP A 239 2.03 10.12 20.70
C TRP A 239 1.09 9.35 21.62
N LEU A 240 1.53 8.23 22.19
CA LEU A 240 0.75 7.39 23.11
C LEU A 240 -0.56 6.84 22.51
N GLY A 241 -0.70 6.86 21.18
CA GLY A 241 -1.89 6.39 20.49
C GLY A 241 -3.01 7.42 20.44
N HIS A 242 -2.68 8.71 20.50
CA HIS A 242 -3.67 9.80 20.52
C HIS A 242 -3.66 10.69 19.27
N SER A 243 -2.84 10.39 18.25
CA SER A 243 -2.75 11.27 17.08
C SER A 243 -3.58 10.80 15.89
N MET A 244 -3.85 9.50 15.77
CA MET A 244 -4.74 8.97 14.74
C MET A 244 -6.21 9.23 15.09
N LYS A 245 -7.05 9.38 14.06
CA LYS A 245 -8.50 9.61 14.24
C LYS A 245 -9.27 8.31 14.47
N GLU A 246 -8.80 7.25 13.83
CA GLU A 246 -9.37 5.91 13.86
C GLU A 246 -8.24 4.96 14.21
N HIS A 247 -8.51 4.04 15.13
CA HIS A 247 -7.55 3.03 15.56
C HIS A 247 -8.13 1.65 15.26
N GLY A 248 -7.36 0.82 14.58
CA GLY A 248 -7.61 -0.62 14.55
C GLY A 248 -7.09 -1.31 15.80
N ASP A 249 -7.17 -2.64 15.80
CA ASP A 249 -6.61 -3.45 16.87
C ASP A 249 -5.08 -3.40 16.88
N VAL A 250 -4.51 -3.34 18.07
CA VAL A 250 -3.08 -3.25 18.31
C VAL A 250 -2.71 -3.97 19.60
N PHE A 251 -1.52 -4.54 19.63
CA PHE A 251 -0.94 -5.17 20.82
C PHE A 251 0.52 -4.68 20.98
N PRO A 252 0.97 -4.38 22.23
CA PRO A 252 0.13 -4.17 23.41
C PRO A 252 -0.84 -3.01 23.18
N ARG A 253 -2.04 -3.08 23.76
CA ARG A 253 -3.08 -2.05 23.54
C ARG A 253 -2.72 -0.71 24.19
N GLU A 254 -2.21 -0.78 25.41
CA GLU A 254 -1.89 0.39 26.21
C GLU A 254 -0.39 0.71 26.16
N SER A 255 -0.07 2.00 26.10
CA SER A 255 1.32 2.48 26.02
C SER A 255 2.06 2.44 27.36
N ASP A 256 1.38 2.10 28.47
CA ASP A 256 1.97 1.84 29.78
C ASP A 256 2.40 0.37 29.98
N HIS A 257 2.18 -0.48 28.97
CA HIS A 257 2.66 -1.86 29.00
C HIS A 257 4.19 -1.91 29.17
N LYS A 258 4.70 -2.90 29.93
CA LYS A 258 6.13 -3.07 30.28
C LYS A 258 7.08 -2.89 29.09
N PHE A 259 6.71 -3.41 27.92
CA PHE A 259 7.54 -3.29 26.70
C PHE A 259 7.69 -1.84 26.21
N PHE A 260 6.70 -0.97 26.40
CA PHE A 260 6.87 0.46 26.08
C PHE A 260 7.72 1.17 27.13
N LEU A 261 7.45 0.89 28.41
CA LEU A 261 8.19 1.50 29.53
C LEU A 261 9.69 1.16 29.50
N GLU A 262 10.04 -0.06 29.07
CA GLU A 262 11.42 -0.52 28.96
C GLU A 262 12.04 -0.32 27.57
N ASP A 263 11.38 0.45 26.69
CA ASP A 263 11.86 0.73 25.32
C ASP A 263 12.14 -0.54 24.50
N ARG A 264 11.27 -1.56 24.62
CA ARG A 264 11.33 -2.85 23.91
C ARG A 264 10.36 -2.95 22.75
N VAL A 265 9.46 -2.00 22.55
CA VAL A 265 8.65 -1.90 21.32
C VAL A 265 9.43 -1.08 20.28
N LYS A 266 9.71 -1.67 19.13
CA LYS A 266 10.51 -1.08 18.05
C LYS A 266 9.69 -1.00 16.77
N ILE A 267 9.88 0.08 16.01
CA ILE A 267 9.34 0.21 14.65
C ILE A 267 10.35 0.93 13.75
N PHE A 268 10.40 0.50 12.50
CA PHE A 268 11.33 1.03 11.51
C PHE A 268 10.56 1.54 10.29
N ILE A 269 11.00 2.69 9.78
CA ILE A 269 10.47 3.33 8.57
C ILE A 269 11.44 3.25 7.38
N ASP A 270 12.58 2.59 7.58
CA ASP A 270 13.63 2.33 6.59
C ASP A 270 14.10 0.87 6.72
N VAL A 271 14.21 0.15 5.59
CA VAL A 271 14.63 -1.26 5.59
C VAL A 271 16.05 -1.41 6.14
N ARG A 272 16.98 -0.52 5.77
CA ARG A 272 18.39 -0.59 6.21
C ARG A 272 18.55 -0.51 7.73
N THR A 273 17.83 0.38 8.40
CA THR A 273 17.91 0.51 9.86
C THR A 273 17.22 -0.66 10.56
N TRP A 274 16.14 -1.18 9.97
CA TRP A 274 15.50 -2.41 10.43
C TRP A 274 16.46 -3.62 10.35
N LEU A 275 17.13 -3.83 9.22
CA LEU A 275 18.08 -4.94 9.07
C LEU A 275 19.26 -4.79 10.04
N ARG A 276 19.76 -3.56 10.23
CA ARG A 276 20.84 -3.28 11.19
C ARG A 276 20.47 -3.69 12.61
N HIS A 277 19.24 -3.38 13.05
CA HIS A 277 18.72 -3.79 14.35
C HIS A 277 18.66 -5.32 14.48
N LEU A 278 18.03 -5.98 13.50
CA LEU A 278 17.83 -7.44 13.53
C LEU A 278 19.14 -8.23 13.41
N LYS A 279 20.17 -7.69 12.75
CA LYS A 279 21.50 -8.30 12.65
C LYS A 279 22.18 -8.51 14.01
N SER A 280 21.77 -7.76 15.04
CA SER A 280 22.29 -7.90 16.40
C SER A 280 21.59 -8.99 17.23
N LYS A 281 20.53 -9.60 16.69
CA LYS A 281 19.71 -10.61 17.36
C LYS A 281 20.25 -12.02 17.10
N GLN A 282 19.94 -12.94 17.99
CA GLN A 282 20.22 -14.37 17.82
C GLN A 282 19.08 -15.09 17.11
N PHE A 283 17.84 -14.61 17.26
CA PHE A 283 16.68 -15.22 16.64
C PHE A 283 15.55 -14.21 16.42
N VAL A 284 14.84 -14.36 15.30
CA VAL A 284 13.62 -13.62 14.98
C VAL A 284 12.48 -14.61 14.77
N PHE A 285 11.32 -14.37 15.36
CA PHE A 285 10.17 -15.23 15.09
C PHE A 285 8.85 -14.47 15.16
N GLY A 286 7.80 -15.09 14.62
CA GLY A 286 6.44 -14.62 14.84
C GLY A 286 5.56 -14.62 13.60
N THR A 287 4.43 -13.94 13.66
CA THR A 287 3.33 -14.11 12.69
C THR A 287 3.42 -13.18 11.48
N ARG A 288 4.28 -12.15 11.50
CA ARG A 288 4.50 -11.26 10.34
C ARG A 288 5.60 -11.82 9.46
N ILE A 289 5.21 -12.35 8.29
CA ILE A 289 6.18 -12.87 7.32
C ILE A 289 7.31 -11.89 7.00
N HIS A 290 7.01 -10.61 6.77
CA HIS A 290 8.04 -9.62 6.43
C HIS A 290 8.97 -9.26 7.60
N GLY A 291 8.52 -9.43 8.86
CA GLY A 291 9.43 -9.31 10.00
C GLY A 291 10.47 -10.43 10.04
N ASN A 292 10.04 -11.64 9.71
CA ASN A 292 10.93 -12.79 9.60
C ASN A 292 11.85 -12.70 8.37
N VAL A 293 11.33 -12.22 7.22
CA VAL A 293 12.14 -11.92 6.03
C VAL A 293 13.21 -10.88 6.34
N ALA A 294 12.88 -9.81 7.08
CA ALA A 294 13.88 -8.84 7.54
C ALA A 294 14.97 -9.53 8.38
N GLY A 295 14.62 -10.46 9.27
CA GLY A 295 15.60 -11.25 10.01
C GLY A 295 16.51 -12.08 9.10
N LEU A 296 15.94 -12.78 8.10
CA LEU A 296 16.72 -13.57 7.15
C LEU A 296 17.66 -12.69 6.33
N LEU A 297 17.19 -11.53 5.84
CA LEU A 297 18.01 -10.56 5.11
C LEU A 297 19.09 -9.92 5.99
N ALA A 298 18.91 -9.89 7.31
CA ALA A 298 19.92 -9.44 8.25
C ALA A 298 20.99 -10.52 8.55
N GLY A 299 20.81 -11.76 8.06
CA GLY A 299 21.65 -12.91 8.39
C GLY A 299 21.28 -13.57 9.72
N THR A 300 20.14 -13.20 10.30
CA THR A 300 19.65 -13.72 11.58
C THR A 300 18.72 -14.89 11.34
N PRO A 301 18.88 -16.01 12.09
CA PRO A 301 17.92 -17.11 12.08
C PRO A 301 16.49 -16.59 12.31
N SER A 302 15.56 -16.92 11.40
CA SER A 302 14.15 -16.56 11.52
C SER A 302 13.20 -17.76 11.48
N PHE A 303 12.01 -17.64 12.08
CA PHE A 303 10.97 -18.68 12.04
C PHE A 303 9.55 -18.11 11.99
N VAL A 304 8.76 -18.54 11.01
CA VAL A 304 7.42 -18.00 10.77
C VAL A 304 6.35 -18.80 11.49
N LEU A 305 5.48 -18.11 12.22
CA LEU A 305 4.23 -18.66 12.76
C LEU A 305 3.10 -18.36 11.77
N ALA A 306 2.88 -19.27 10.82
CA ALA A 306 1.92 -19.08 9.74
C ALA A 306 0.48 -19.19 10.29
N HIS A 307 -0.34 -18.18 10.05
CA HIS A 307 -1.71 -18.08 10.58
C HIS A 307 -2.77 -17.98 9.48
N ASP A 308 -2.36 -17.77 8.23
CA ASP A 308 -3.25 -17.67 7.07
C ASP A 308 -2.53 -18.13 5.79
N SER A 309 -3.27 -18.17 4.67
CA SER A 309 -2.73 -18.59 3.38
C SER A 309 -1.54 -17.76 2.93
N ARG A 310 -1.48 -16.46 3.26
CA ARG A 310 -0.45 -15.54 2.76
C ARG A 310 0.92 -15.83 3.38
N THR A 311 0.92 -16.07 4.68
CA THR A 311 2.14 -16.35 5.44
C THR A 311 2.62 -17.77 5.16
N LEU A 312 1.70 -18.72 5.02
CA LEU A 312 2.00 -20.10 4.66
C LEU A 312 2.55 -20.23 3.23
N GLU A 313 1.87 -19.63 2.25
CA GLU A 313 2.23 -19.68 0.82
C GLU A 313 3.69 -19.25 0.59
N LEU A 314 4.10 -18.12 1.14
CA LEU A 314 5.48 -17.64 0.99
C LEU A 314 6.49 -18.51 1.71
N SER A 315 6.14 -18.98 2.90
CA SER A 315 7.02 -19.85 3.67
C SER A 315 7.27 -21.15 2.92
N GLN A 316 6.25 -21.68 2.24
CA GLN A 316 6.36 -22.86 1.39
C GLN A 316 7.12 -22.58 0.08
N TYR A 317 6.83 -21.48 -0.62
CA TYR A 317 7.47 -21.16 -1.90
C TYR A 317 8.98 -20.93 -1.76
N PHE A 318 9.40 -20.22 -0.71
CA PHE A 318 10.79 -19.94 -0.39
C PHE A 318 11.42 -20.95 0.57
N LYS A 319 10.68 -21.94 1.08
CA LYS A 319 11.19 -22.89 2.08
C LYS A 319 11.70 -22.22 3.36
N ILE A 320 11.05 -21.14 3.78
CA ILE A 320 11.35 -20.48 5.06
C ILE A 320 10.86 -21.38 6.19
N PRO A 321 11.66 -21.61 7.27
CA PRO A 321 11.22 -22.34 8.44
C PRO A 321 9.92 -21.79 9.03
N HIS A 322 8.95 -22.67 9.23
CA HIS A 322 7.63 -22.28 9.70
C HIS A 322 6.90 -23.42 10.41
N THR A 323 5.92 -23.03 11.21
CA THR A 323 4.84 -23.90 11.69
C THR A 323 3.50 -23.21 11.46
N ILE A 324 2.42 -23.98 11.50
CA ILE A 324 1.06 -23.43 11.50
C ILE A 324 0.70 -23.08 12.95
N LEU A 325 0.36 -21.82 13.20
CA LEU A 325 0.10 -21.28 14.54
C LEU A 325 -0.97 -22.10 15.30
N SER A 326 -2.08 -22.43 14.64
CA SER A 326 -3.17 -23.23 15.24
C SER A 326 -2.80 -24.69 15.52
N LYS A 327 -1.64 -25.17 15.05
CA LYS A 327 -1.14 -26.53 15.31
C LYS A 327 -0.12 -26.57 16.44
N ILE A 328 0.20 -25.44 17.08
CA ILE A 328 1.13 -25.40 18.20
C ILE A 328 0.42 -25.92 19.44
N ASN A 329 0.67 -27.19 19.75
CA ASN A 329 0.19 -27.92 20.94
C ASN A 329 1.35 -28.44 21.79
N TYR A 330 2.53 -27.85 21.60
CA TYR A 330 3.82 -28.18 22.21
C TYR A 330 4.44 -26.91 22.81
N ASP A 331 5.65 -27.00 23.35
CA ASP A 331 6.38 -25.84 23.91
C ASP A 331 6.49 -24.67 22.90
N PRO A 332 5.80 -23.52 23.13
CA PRO A 332 5.81 -22.38 22.22
C PRO A 332 7.04 -21.47 22.43
N SER A 333 8.12 -21.99 23.02
CA SER A 333 9.36 -21.24 23.22
C SER A 333 10.08 -20.93 21.91
N ALA A 334 10.73 -19.77 21.88
CA ALA A 334 11.62 -19.36 20.81
C ALA A 334 12.76 -20.39 20.61
N LYS A 335 13.23 -21.03 21.67
CA LYS A 335 14.22 -22.11 21.65
C LYS A 335 13.73 -23.30 20.83
N ASN A 336 12.51 -23.75 21.07
CA ASN A 336 11.95 -24.87 20.31
C ASN A 336 11.75 -24.52 18.82
N PHE A 337 11.30 -23.30 18.50
CA PHE A 337 11.24 -22.85 17.10
C PHE A 337 12.63 -22.74 16.45
N PHE A 338 13.62 -22.25 17.21
CA PHE A 338 15.01 -22.14 16.77
C PHE A 338 15.60 -23.52 16.47
N GLU A 339 15.39 -24.51 17.35
CA GLU A 339 15.83 -25.89 17.15
C GLU A 339 15.23 -26.49 15.87
N GLN A 340 13.93 -26.31 15.64
CA GLN A 340 13.23 -26.78 14.44
C GLN A 340 13.65 -26.08 13.13
N ALA A 341 14.29 -24.90 13.21
CA ALA A 341 14.59 -24.11 12.02
C ALA A 341 15.70 -24.74 11.15
N ASP A 342 15.39 -25.06 9.90
CA ASP A 342 16.35 -25.51 8.89
C ASP A 342 16.34 -24.59 7.66
N TYR A 343 17.49 -23.97 7.38
CA TYR A 343 17.67 -23.01 6.28
C TYR A 343 18.27 -23.64 5.02
N GLY A 344 18.59 -24.94 5.03
CA GLY A 344 19.21 -25.63 3.89
C GLY A 344 18.33 -25.59 2.65
N GLU A 345 17.04 -25.93 2.77
CA GLU A 345 16.11 -25.87 1.63
C GLU A 345 15.93 -24.43 1.12
N LEU A 346 15.83 -23.45 2.02
CA LEU A 346 15.74 -22.02 1.67
C LEU A 346 16.93 -21.59 0.80
N GLN A 347 18.15 -21.90 1.25
CA GLN A 347 19.37 -21.58 0.51
C GLN A 347 19.42 -22.30 -0.84
N ASN A 348 18.99 -23.56 -0.89
CA ASN A 348 18.99 -24.36 -2.11
C ASN A 348 18.02 -23.82 -3.18
N VAL A 349 16.80 -23.40 -2.80
CA VAL A 349 15.81 -22.92 -3.78
C VAL A 349 15.99 -21.45 -4.18
N PHE A 350 16.70 -20.66 -3.37
CA PHE A 350 16.77 -19.21 -3.57
C PHE A 350 17.31 -18.77 -4.95
N PRO A 351 18.43 -19.33 -5.49
CA PRO A 351 18.94 -18.95 -6.80
C PRO A 351 17.90 -19.14 -7.92
N ASP A 352 17.13 -20.22 -7.84
CA ASP A 352 16.07 -20.54 -8.80
C ASP A 352 14.91 -19.54 -8.71
N ARG A 353 14.55 -19.13 -7.49
CA ARG A 353 13.48 -18.13 -7.27
C ARG A 353 13.94 -16.75 -7.73
N PHE A 354 15.20 -16.39 -7.51
CA PHE A 354 15.78 -15.16 -8.03
C PHE A 354 15.78 -15.16 -9.57
N ARG A 355 16.16 -16.26 -10.22
CA ARG A 355 16.08 -16.38 -11.69
C ARG A 355 14.65 -16.23 -12.23
N ARG A 356 13.64 -16.77 -11.53
CA ARG A 356 12.23 -16.58 -11.89
C ARG A 356 11.80 -15.11 -11.79
N TRP A 357 12.22 -14.41 -10.73
CA TRP A 357 11.98 -12.98 -10.57
C TRP A 357 12.56 -12.16 -11.73
N ILE A 358 13.83 -12.39 -12.08
CA ILE A 358 14.48 -11.69 -13.19
C ILE A 358 13.84 -12.06 -14.54
N GLY A 359 13.56 -13.34 -14.78
CA GLY A 359 12.89 -13.79 -16.00
C GLY A 359 11.50 -13.17 -16.19
N PHE A 360 10.75 -12.97 -15.10
CA PHE A 360 9.48 -12.25 -15.13
C PHE A 360 9.66 -10.77 -15.51
N LEU A 361 10.67 -10.09 -14.97
CA LEU A 361 10.96 -8.70 -15.35
C LEU A 361 11.33 -8.58 -16.82
N ASP A 362 12.20 -9.48 -17.33
CA ASP A 362 12.59 -9.51 -18.72
C ASP A 362 11.41 -9.82 -19.66
N LYS A 363 10.57 -10.80 -19.31
CA LYS A 363 9.33 -11.13 -20.04
C LYS A 363 8.39 -9.93 -20.17
N ASN A 364 8.35 -9.06 -19.15
CA ASN A 364 7.52 -7.85 -19.12
C ASN A 364 8.25 -6.59 -19.61
N GLY A 365 9.45 -6.73 -20.18
CA GLY A 365 10.20 -5.61 -20.75
C GLY A 365 10.69 -4.59 -19.72
N VAL A 366 10.77 -4.98 -18.44
CA VAL A 366 11.20 -4.11 -17.35
C VAL A 366 12.73 -4.04 -17.34
N ASN A 367 13.27 -2.82 -17.40
CA ASN A 367 14.71 -2.64 -17.30
C ASN A 367 15.17 -2.70 -15.84
N HIS A 368 16.25 -3.43 -15.55
CA HIS A 368 16.71 -3.69 -14.17
C HIS A 368 18.23 -3.84 -14.06
N VAL A 369 18.75 -3.74 -12.84
CA VAL A 369 20.19 -3.74 -12.53
C VAL A 369 20.91 -5.06 -12.79
N TYR A 370 20.20 -6.17 -12.94
CA TYR A 370 20.78 -7.50 -13.18
C TYR A 370 20.94 -7.90 -14.65
N ARG A 371 20.70 -6.97 -15.59
CA ARG A 371 20.98 -7.24 -17.02
C ARG A 371 22.48 -7.28 -17.28
N SER A 372 22.88 -7.96 -18.33
CA SER A 372 24.28 -7.98 -18.76
C SER A 372 24.79 -6.56 -18.99
N GLY A 373 25.92 -6.22 -18.36
CA GLY A 373 26.53 -4.88 -18.43
C GLY A 373 25.98 -3.85 -17.45
N HIS A 374 24.99 -4.20 -16.61
CA HIS A 374 24.52 -3.35 -15.51
C HIS A 374 25.26 -3.66 -14.20
N ASP A 375 25.10 -2.80 -13.20
CA ASP A 375 25.91 -2.74 -11.97
C ASP A 375 25.43 -3.63 -10.81
N ALA A 376 24.40 -4.47 -11.04
CA ALA A 376 23.79 -5.34 -10.03
C ALA A 376 23.31 -4.61 -8.75
N GLY A 377 23.03 -3.30 -8.84
CA GLY A 377 22.53 -2.46 -7.75
C GLY A 377 23.62 -1.69 -6.99
N ALA A 378 24.88 -1.75 -7.43
CA ALA A 378 26.00 -1.08 -6.76
C ALA A 378 25.78 0.44 -6.59
N LYS A 379 25.16 1.12 -7.56
CA LYS A 379 24.77 2.53 -7.45
C LYS A 379 23.82 2.76 -6.28
N PHE A 380 22.74 1.99 -6.24
CA PHE A 380 21.75 2.09 -5.16
C PHE A 380 22.41 1.86 -3.81
N ASP A 381 23.27 0.85 -3.71
CA ASP A 381 23.96 0.51 -2.46
C ASP A 381 24.89 1.66 -2.01
N ALA A 382 25.59 2.32 -2.95
CA ALA A 382 26.43 3.48 -2.66
C ALA A 382 25.61 4.72 -2.24
N GLU A 383 24.50 5.01 -2.91
CA GLU A 383 23.59 6.10 -2.55
C GLU A 383 22.92 5.86 -1.19
N LEU A 384 22.53 4.61 -0.92
CA LEU A 384 21.94 4.21 0.35
C LEU A 384 22.96 4.29 1.49
N GLU A 385 24.25 4.01 1.23
CA GLU A 385 25.31 4.06 2.24
C GLU A 385 25.44 5.46 2.86
N VAL A 386 25.38 6.50 2.03
CA VAL A 386 25.51 7.92 2.44
C VAL A 386 24.16 8.58 2.77
N ALA A 387 23.04 7.90 2.56
CA ALA A 387 21.73 8.44 2.87
C ALA A 387 21.54 8.61 4.40
N GLU A 388 21.09 9.79 4.82
CA GLU A 388 20.70 10.05 6.20
C GLU A 388 19.32 9.43 6.48
N LEU A 389 19.29 8.23 7.06
CA LEU A 389 18.04 7.54 7.38
C LEU A 389 17.56 7.89 8.79
N ALA A 390 16.29 7.60 9.09
CA ALA A 390 15.78 7.77 10.44
C ALA A 390 16.41 6.73 11.36
N GLU A 391 17.14 7.20 12.38
CA GLU A 391 17.62 6.35 13.46
C GLU A 391 16.47 5.80 14.29
N GLU A 392 16.74 4.72 15.04
CA GLU A 392 15.74 4.09 15.89
C GLU A 392 15.08 5.08 16.85
N ILE A 393 13.74 5.11 16.82
CA ILE A 393 12.96 5.94 17.73
C ILE A 393 12.65 5.19 19.02
N LYS A 394 12.85 5.87 20.14
CA LYS A 394 12.45 5.36 21.46
C LYS A 394 10.94 5.50 21.68
N ALA A 395 10.37 4.62 22.49
CA ALA A 395 9.00 4.79 23.00
C ALA A 395 8.83 6.15 23.68
N PHE A 396 7.64 6.75 23.62
CA PHE A 396 7.37 8.13 24.07
C PHE A 396 7.96 8.44 25.46
N GLN A 397 7.76 7.54 26.43
CA GLN A 397 8.20 7.69 27.82
C GLN A 397 9.73 7.68 27.97
N ASN A 398 10.44 7.11 27.00
CA ASN A 398 11.90 6.95 26.99
C ASN A 398 12.61 8.04 26.17
N GLN A 399 11.87 9.03 25.69
CA GLN A 399 12.43 10.15 24.96
C GLN A 399 12.69 11.33 25.89
N THR A 400 13.72 12.11 25.55
CA THR A 400 14.02 13.35 26.26
C THR A 400 12.96 14.40 25.96
N THR A 401 12.74 15.32 26.91
CA THR A 401 11.87 16.49 26.71
C THR A 401 12.25 17.29 25.46
N HIS A 402 13.56 17.40 25.17
CA HIS A 402 14.03 18.08 23.97
C HIS A 402 13.56 17.38 22.68
N GLN A 403 13.67 16.05 22.59
CA GLN A 403 13.19 15.29 21.42
C GLN A 403 11.67 15.46 21.22
N ILE A 404 10.89 15.39 22.29
CA ILE A 404 9.43 15.55 22.23
C ILE A 404 9.08 16.98 21.77
N LEU A 405 9.70 18.00 22.37
CA LEU A 405 9.47 19.41 22.00
C LEU A 405 9.87 19.70 20.55
N THR A 406 11.00 19.16 20.07
CA THR A 406 11.43 19.30 18.68
C THR A 406 10.37 18.75 17.73
N ARG A 407 9.88 17.52 17.95
CA ARG A 407 8.83 16.95 17.08
C ARG A 407 7.51 17.70 17.17
N LEU A 408 7.08 18.13 18.37
CA LEU A 408 5.87 18.96 18.53
C LEU A 408 5.98 20.28 17.76
N THR A 409 7.16 20.89 17.79
CA THR A 409 7.44 22.15 17.09
C THR A 409 7.41 21.94 15.57
N GLU A 410 8.11 20.92 15.08
CA GLU A 410 8.11 20.54 13.67
C GLU A 410 6.70 20.23 13.15
N ARG A 411 5.94 19.45 13.91
CA ARG A 411 4.53 19.11 13.61
C ARG A 411 3.68 20.38 13.54
N SER A 412 3.80 21.28 14.52
CA SER A 412 3.05 22.53 14.57
C SER A 412 3.35 23.45 13.39
N PHE A 413 4.64 23.65 13.04
CA PHE A 413 5.03 24.44 11.87
C PHE A 413 4.50 23.82 10.56
N ARG A 414 4.55 22.50 10.43
CA ARG A 414 4.05 21.79 9.27
C ARG A 414 2.54 21.92 9.12
N ASP A 415 1.80 21.68 10.19
CA ASP A 415 0.34 21.81 10.20
C ASP A 415 -0.09 23.25 9.89
N ALA A 416 0.62 24.25 10.41
CA ALA A 416 0.39 25.65 10.07
C ALA A 416 0.61 25.94 8.57
N LYS A 417 1.70 25.40 7.98
CA LYS A 417 2.01 25.56 6.55
C LYS A 417 0.95 24.91 5.67
N GLU A 418 0.51 23.70 6.00
CA GLU A 418 -0.54 22.99 5.26
C GLU A 418 -1.90 23.66 5.38
N ASN A 419 -2.28 24.07 6.60
CA ASN A 419 -3.51 24.83 6.83
C ASN A 419 -3.51 26.12 6.01
N SER A 420 -2.39 26.83 5.95
CA SER A 420 -2.23 28.03 5.11
C SER A 420 -2.40 27.72 3.61
N ALA A 421 -1.78 26.64 3.13
CA ALA A 421 -1.94 26.21 1.73
C ALA A 421 -3.39 25.81 1.40
N GLN A 422 -4.06 25.10 2.31
CA GLN A 422 -5.44 24.68 2.16
C GLN A 422 -6.40 25.88 2.19
N ILE A 423 -6.19 26.83 3.10
CA ILE A 423 -6.93 28.09 3.15
C ILE A 423 -6.79 28.82 1.82
N LYS A 424 -5.57 28.97 1.29
CA LYS A 424 -5.33 29.61 -0.02
C LYS A 424 -6.08 28.92 -1.16
N LYS A 425 -6.09 27.57 -1.19
CA LYS A 425 -6.81 26.78 -2.20
C LYS A 425 -8.32 26.96 -2.08
N LEU A 426 -8.85 26.91 -0.86
CA LEU A 426 -10.27 27.13 -0.59
C LEU A 426 -10.71 28.55 -0.95
N SER A 427 -9.93 29.57 -0.57
CA SER A 427 -10.20 30.97 -0.95
C SER A 427 -10.25 31.15 -2.47
N LYS A 428 -9.35 30.51 -3.23
CA LYS A 428 -9.39 30.53 -4.70
C LYS A 428 -10.65 29.87 -5.25
N ARG A 429 -11.08 28.74 -4.66
CA ARG A 429 -12.29 28.02 -5.08
C ARG A 429 -13.56 28.80 -4.75
N VAL A 430 -13.63 29.42 -3.56
CA VAL A 430 -14.73 30.32 -3.17
C VAL A 430 -14.82 31.48 -4.16
N GLY A 431 -13.70 32.14 -4.49
CA GLY A 431 -13.69 33.22 -5.47
C GLY A 431 -14.12 32.79 -6.88
N ALA A 432 -13.82 31.56 -7.30
CA ALA A 432 -14.31 31.01 -8.57
C ALA A 432 -15.83 30.77 -8.54
N LEU A 433 -16.33 30.15 -7.47
CA LEU A 433 -17.77 29.89 -7.27
C LEU A 433 -18.57 31.20 -7.15
N GLU A 434 -18.02 32.23 -6.52
CA GLU A 434 -18.66 33.55 -6.46
C GLU A 434 -18.80 34.19 -7.85
N LYS A 435 -17.79 34.05 -8.71
CA LYS A 435 -17.86 34.53 -10.10
C LYS A 435 -18.90 33.76 -10.91
N GLU A 436 -18.94 32.44 -10.75
CA GLU A 436 -19.92 31.58 -11.40
C GLU A 436 -21.36 31.90 -10.93
N ASN A 437 -21.58 32.04 -9.62
CA ASN A 437 -22.86 32.45 -9.05
C ASN A 437 -23.32 33.82 -9.56
N LYS A 438 -22.40 34.79 -9.70
CA LYS A 438 -22.71 36.09 -10.32
C LYS A 438 -23.14 35.94 -11.78
N LYS A 439 -22.52 35.03 -12.54
CA LYS A 439 -22.88 34.74 -13.93
C LYS A 439 -24.27 34.10 -14.02
N ILE A 440 -24.52 33.05 -13.25
CA ILE A 440 -25.82 32.36 -13.18
C ILE A 440 -26.93 33.32 -12.78
N LYS A 441 -26.68 34.19 -11.78
CA LYS A 441 -27.67 35.20 -11.36
C LYS A 441 -28.03 36.16 -12.49
N LYS A 442 -27.05 36.64 -13.26
CA LYS A 442 -27.29 37.49 -14.44
C LYS A 442 -28.09 36.76 -15.52
N GLU A 443 -27.76 35.50 -15.82
CA GLU A 443 -28.47 34.68 -16.80
C GLU A 443 -29.93 34.43 -16.36
N SER A 444 -30.14 34.10 -15.09
CA SER A 444 -31.47 33.97 -14.48
C SER A 444 -32.29 35.25 -14.58
N ASP A 445 -31.70 36.41 -14.25
CA ASP A 445 -32.39 37.70 -14.33
C ASP A 445 -32.75 38.06 -15.79
N GLN A 446 -31.90 37.71 -16.74
CA GLN A 446 -32.16 37.90 -18.16
C GLN A 446 -33.30 37.00 -18.65
N GLN A 447 -33.31 35.71 -18.27
CA GLN A 447 -34.40 34.79 -18.56
C GLN A 447 -35.73 35.26 -17.97
N LYS A 448 -35.74 35.73 -16.71
CA LYS A 448 -36.94 36.30 -16.08
C LYS A 448 -37.51 37.47 -16.87
N LYS A 449 -36.67 38.41 -17.32
CA LYS A 449 -37.10 39.54 -18.17
C LYS A 449 -37.70 39.05 -19.49
N GLN A 450 -37.11 38.03 -20.09
CA GLN A 450 -37.58 37.46 -21.35
C GLN A 450 -38.94 36.78 -21.18
N ILE A 451 -39.13 36.02 -20.09
CA ILE A 451 -40.42 35.40 -19.73
C ILE A 451 -41.51 36.47 -19.55
N ILE A 452 -41.23 37.53 -18.80
CA ILE A 452 -42.18 38.64 -18.59
C ILE A 452 -42.58 39.27 -19.94
N LYS A 453 -41.61 39.49 -20.84
CA LYS A 453 -41.89 40.03 -22.17
C LYS A 453 -42.79 39.09 -22.99
N TYR A 454 -42.50 37.79 -22.99
CA TYR A 454 -43.34 36.79 -23.67
C TYR A 454 -44.76 36.73 -23.10
N GLN A 455 -44.92 36.82 -21.78
CA GLN A 455 -46.23 36.86 -21.13
C GLN A 455 -47.05 38.08 -21.58
N GLN A 456 -46.43 39.27 -21.61
CA GLN A 456 -47.09 40.49 -22.09
C GLN A 456 -47.47 40.41 -23.58
N GLU A 457 -46.63 39.81 -24.42
CA GLU A 457 -46.95 39.60 -25.84
C GLU A 457 -48.10 38.59 -26.03
N LEU A 458 -48.13 37.53 -25.23
CA LEU A 458 -49.23 36.55 -25.18
C LEU A 458 -50.54 37.19 -24.74
N GLU A 459 -50.54 38.00 -23.68
CA GLU A 459 -51.73 38.74 -23.22
C GLU A 459 -52.27 39.66 -24.32
N LYS A 460 -51.38 40.42 -24.98
CA LYS A 460 -51.78 41.27 -26.12
C LYS A 460 -52.38 40.46 -27.25
N ARG A 461 -51.77 39.34 -27.63
CA ARG A 461 -52.30 38.44 -28.67
C ARG A 461 -53.67 37.88 -28.27
N ASN A 462 -53.82 37.39 -27.04
CA ASN A 462 -55.07 36.85 -26.53
C ASN A 462 -56.18 37.92 -26.52
N PHE A 463 -55.86 39.15 -26.13
CA PHE A 463 -56.78 40.28 -26.20
C PHE A 463 -57.23 40.57 -27.63
N TRP A 464 -56.31 40.58 -28.60
CA TRP A 464 -56.65 40.73 -30.02
C TRP A 464 -57.51 39.59 -30.55
N TYR A 465 -57.21 38.34 -30.20
CA TYR A 465 -58.05 37.18 -30.53
C TYR A 465 -59.46 37.31 -29.96
N PHE A 466 -59.58 37.76 -28.71
CA PHE A 466 -60.87 38.01 -28.06
C PHE A 466 -61.67 39.10 -28.79
N LEU A 467 -61.05 40.23 -29.15
CA LEU A 467 -61.70 41.29 -29.93
C LEU A 467 -62.17 40.80 -31.32
N LEU A 468 -61.32 40.04 -32.02
CA LEU A 468 -61.68 39.44 -33.31
C LEU A 468 -62.87 38.48 -33.17
N TYR A 469 -62.86 37.64 -32.13
CA TYR A 469 -63.94 36.70 -31.82
C TYR A 469 -65.25 37.44 -31.49
N ALA A 470 -65.19 38.47 -30.64
CA ALA A 470 -66.35 39.30 -30.29
C ALA A 470 -66.93 40.02 -31.51
N LYS A 471 -66.09 40.61 -32.36
CA LYS A 471 -66.50 41.25 -33.63
C LYS A 471 -67.18 40.26 -34.57
N ARG A 472 -66.66 39.02 -34.65
CA ARG A 472 -67.25 37.95 -35.45
C ARG A 472 -68.61 37.52 -34.90
N LYS A 473 -68.77 37.39 -33.58
CA LYS A 473 -70.06 37.11 -32.91
C LYS A 473 -71.10 38.23 -33.07
N ILE A 474 -70.68 39.50 -33.02
CA ILE A 474 -71.58 40.64 -33.28
C ILE A 474 -72.04 40.62 -34.75
N SER A 475 -71.13 40.32 -35.69
CA SER A 475 -71.48 40.24 -37.11
C SER A 475 -72.44 39.09 -37.44
N THR A 476 -72.31 37.94 -36.77
CA THR A 476 -73.24 36.81 -36.93
C THR A 476 -74.55 37.04 -36.17
N GLY A 477 -74.53 37.73 -35.03
CA GLY A 477 -75.72 38.19 -34.32
C GLY A 477 -76.54 39.21 -35.11
N MET A 478 -75.91 40.23 -35.70
CA MET A 478 -76.58 41.21 -36.57
C MET A 478 -77.14 40.58 -37.86
N ARG A 479 -76.47 39.56 -38.42
CA ARG A 479 -77.02 38.78 -39.55
C ARG A 479 -78.24 37.94 -39.15
N ARG A 480 -78.36 37.55 -37.88
CA ARG A 480 -79.51 36.81 -37.34
C ARG A 480 -80.69 37.74 -37.02
N ILE A 481 -80.42 38.98 -36.62
CA ILE A 481 -81.44 40.03 -36.39
C ILE A 481 -81.99 40.59 -37.72
N ARG A 482 -81.20 40.58 -38.81
CA ARG A 482 -81.69 40.95 -40.16
C ARG A 482 -82.43 39.83 -40.91
N ARG A 483 -82.62 38.65 -40.30
CA ARG A 483 -83.29 37.48 -40.90
C ARG A 483 -84.57 37.05 -40.16
N ASN A 484 -84.96 37.77 -39.12
CA ASN A 484 -86.31 37.78 -38.57
C ASN A 484 -86.92 39.15 -38.86
#